data_AF-A0A1L9SQN9-F1
#
_entry.id   AF-A0A1L9SQN9-F1
#
_cell.length_a   1.000
_cell.length_b   1.000
_cell.length_c   1.000
_cell.angle_alpha   90.00
_cell.angle_beta   90.00
_cell.angle_gamma   90.00
#
_symmetry.space_group_name_H-M   'P 1'
#
loop_
_entity.id
_entity.type
_entity.pdbx_description
1 polymer ?
#
loop_
_entity_poly.entity_id
_entity_poly.type
_entity_poly.pdbx_seq_one_letter_code
_entity_poly.pdbx_strand_id
1 'polypeptide(L)'
;MPRFEDADFAVDSVPPHSPREQRESLSGQLPIPGDAGNTIEIPATRSSISDAAQYMHNLSLSPSMRDRRGSRNSFGTSLPIPRSPRVSRLSSVAYADSAAAQAAVSRDILASQVQDMSKEKVAAAKNMAFAFDIDGVLAHGNEAIPQAIEALKMLNGDNELGIKIPYILLTNGGGKTEISRCEQLSEVLETPISTDQFIQSHTPMQALAEYYETVLVCGGEGFKVREVAESYGFKNVVHPKDILAWDPTISPWRAFTPEERAQARPRDFSKVKFDAVLVFADSRDYATDMQLIMDLMLAEDGQLLTRAKDPVASRIPVYFSQGDMHFPTDHKGPPRLTQGAFRISIEAQYKALTGVDLERVVYGKPERATYTYADEVLKSWMEQIHNENKLPQNVYMIGDNPASDIVGGNMYGWNTCLVRTGVFQGGPGENDPNSPASFGVFDHVLDAVKAAVRKELGQEFKFKWNPKINPVLHGDGVSAVE
;
A
#
# COMPACT_ATOMS: atom_id res chain seq x y z
N MET A 1 8.00 17.56 -34.02
CA MET A 1 8.62 16.27 -33.67
C MET A 1 8.15 15.24 -34.69
N PRO A 2 9.02 14.43 -35.31
CA PRO A 2 8.58 13.44 -36.28
C PRO A 2 7.74 12.34 -35.57
N ARG A 3 6.61 11.98 -36.18
CA ARG A 3 5.75 10.86 -35.78
C ARG A 3 6.41 9.54 -36.19
N PHE A 4 6.14 8.46 -35.46
CA PHE A 4 6.48 7.11 -35.95
C PHE A 4 5.61 6.78 -37.16
N GLU A 5 6.17 6.09 -38.16
CA GLU A 5 5.46 5.64 -39.35
C GLU A 5 4.92 4.21 -39.12
N ASP A 6 3.87 3.81 -39.87
CA ASP A 6 3.24 2.49 -39.69
C ASP A 6 4.22 1.31 -39.84
N ALA A 7 5.37 1.52 -40.51
CA ALA A 7 6.44 0.55 -40.67
C ALA A 7 7.27 0.31 -39.38
N ASP A 8 7.12 1.15 -38.36
CA ASP A 8 7.86 1.05 -37.08
C ASP A 8 7.22 0.02 -36.11
N PHE A 9 6.02 -0.46 -36.42
CA PHE A 9 5.28 -1.41 -35.57
C PHE A 9 5.45 -2.84 -36.10
N ALA A 10 6.18 -3.68 -35.35
CA ALA A 10 6.24 -5.12 -35.63
C ALA A 10 4.85 -5.74 -35.43
N VAL A 11 4.20 -6.09 -36.55
CA VAL A 11 2.82 -6.58 -36.58
C VAL A 11 2.80 -8.10 -36.44
N ASP A 12 2.21 -8.61 -35.35
CA ASP A 12 1.51 -9.88 -35.37
C ASP A 12 0.06 -9.62 -34.93
N SER A 13 -0.85 -9.65 -35.90
CA SER A 13 -2.29 -9.48 -35.69
C SER A 13 -2.89 -10.77 -35.15
N VAL A 14 -3.29 -10.78 -33.87
CA VAL A 14 -4.17 -11.82 -33.31
C VAL A 14 -5.62 -11.34 -33.42
N PRO A 15 -6.56 -12.11 -33.98
CA PRO A 15 -7.95 -11.71 -34.11
C PRO A 15 -8.66 -11.67 -32.73
N PRO A 16 -9.68 -10.82 -32.55
CA PRO A 16 -10.37 -10.70 -31.28
C PRO A 16 -11.29 -11.90 -31.06
N HIS A 17 -10.92 -12.78 -30.15
CA HIS A 17 -11.87 -13.67 -29.48
C HIS A 17 -12.02 -13.21 -28.03
N SER A 18 -13.13 -12.54 -27.74
CA SER A 18 -13.63 -12.32 -26.39
C SER A 18 -15.02 -12.98 -26.31
N PRO A 19 -15.29 -13.82 -25.29
CA PRO A 19 -16.63 -14.29 -24.99
C PRO A 19 -17.48 -13.11 -24.54
N ARG A 20 -18.52 -12.84 -25.32
CA ARG A 20 -19.53 -11.82 -25.03
C ARG A 20 -20.44 -12.35 -23.93
N GLU A 21 -20.12 -12.08 -22.67
CA GLU A 21 -21.10 -12.12 -21.59
C GLU A 21 -21.61 -10.70 -21.30
N GLN A 22 -22.93 -10.58 -21.25
CA GLN A 22 -23.67 -9.34 -21.15
C GLN A 22 -23.29 -8.61 -19.85
N ARG A 23 -22.55 -7.50 -19.98
CA ARG A 23 -22.56 -6.44 -18.96
C ARG A 23 -23.92 -5.76 -19.02
N GLU A 24 -24.92 -6.30 -18.32
CA GLU A 24 -26.09 -5.50 -17.94
C GLU A 24 -25.65 -4.51 -16.86
N SER A 25 -25.41 -3.26 -17.27
CA SER A 25 -25.28 -2.16 -16.32
C SER A 25 -26.64 -1.88 -15.71
N LEU A 26 -26.89 -2.41 -14.51
CA LEU A 26 -27.92 -1.85 -13.64
C LEU A 26 -27.49 -0.43 -13.29
N SER A 27 -28.34 0.52 -13.65
CA SER A 27 -28.17 1.98 -13.54
C SER A 27 -27.14 2.45 -12.48
N GLY A 28 -25.98 2.92 -12.96
CA GLY A 28 -25.07 3.75 -12.19
C GLY A 28 -23.94 3.07 -11.40
N GLN A 29 -23.60 1.81 -11.65
CA GLN A 29 -22.48 1.11 -10.98
C GLN A 29 -21.27 0.91 -11.91
N LEU A 30 -20.04 1.00 -11.37
CA LEU A 30 -18.82 0.59 -12.08
C LEU A 30 -18.92 -0.88 -12.52
N PRO A 31 -18.61 -1.21 -13.80
CA PRO A 31 -18.70 -2.57 -14.30
C PRO A 31 -17.49 -3.39 -13.85
N ILE A 32 -17.50 -3.86 -12.60
CA ILE A 32 -16.56 -4.88 -12.11
C ILE A 32 -17.22 -6.26 -12.34
N PRO A 33 -16.63 -7.15 -13.15
CA PRO A 33 -17.16 -8.51 -13.32
C PRO A 33 -17.17 -9.25 -11.97
N GLY A 34 -18.21 -10.02 -11.67
CA GLY A 34 -18.44 -10.57 -10.32
C GLY A 34 -18.13 -12.06 -10.13
N ASP A 35 -17.15 -12.65 -10.83
CA ASP A 35 -16.97 -14.11 -10.78
C ASP A 35 -15.51 -14.60 -10.97
N ALA A 36 -14.57 -14.05 -10.20
CA ALA A 36 -13.18 -14.55 -10.17
C ALA A 36 -12.86 -15.27 -8.84
N GLY A 37 -12.64 -16.59 -8.92
CA GLY A 37 -12.56 -17.51 -7.76
C GLY A 37 -11.42 -17.26 -6.75
N ASN A 38 -10.42 -16.43 -7.09
CA ASN A 38 -9.26 -16.13 -6.25
C ASN A 38 -9.34 -14.78 -5.52
N THR A 39 -10.47 -14.08 -5.60
CA THR A 39 -10.60 -12.74 -5.01
C THR A 39 -11.61 -12.69 -3.86
N ILE A 40 -11.45 -11.70 -2.98
CA ILE A 40 -12.42 -11.35 -1.94
C ILE A 40 -13.01 -10.01 -2.34
N GLU A 41 -14.33 -9.96 -2.44
CA GLU A 41 -15.06 -8.73 -2.74
C GLU A 41 -15.43 -7.98 -1.47
N ILE A 42 -15.02 -6.71 -1.39
CA ILE A 42 -15.33 -5.85 -0.24
C ILE A 42 -16.30 -4.75 -0.68
N PRO A 43 -17.52 -4.69 -0.12
CA PRO A 43 -18.51 -3.70 -0.52
C PRO A 43 -18.10 -2.29 -0.07
N ALA A 44 -18.28 -1.30 -0.96
CA ALA A 44 -18.15 0.11 -0.61
C ALA A 44 -19.21 0.51 0.44
N THR A 45 -18.81 1.35 1.40
CA THR A 45 -19.65 1.69 2.58
C THR A 45 -20.25 3.11 2.54
N ARG A 46 -20.06 3.89 1.46
CA ARG A 46 -20.53 5.30 1.36
C ARG A 46 -20.98 5.73 -0.04
N SER A 47 -21.72 6.85 -0.07
CA SER A 47 -22.28 7.55 -1.24
C SER A 47 -21.22 8.01 -2.25
N SER A 48 -21.54 7.94 -3.55
CA SER A 48 -20.72 8.30 -4.73
C SER A 48 -20.45 9.80 -4.92
N ILE A 49 -20.36 10.58 -3.84
CA ILE A 49 -20.09 12.01 -3.95
C ILE A 49 -18.60 12.20 -4.16
N SER A 50 -18.24 12.90 -5.23
CA SER A 50 -16.85 13.26 -5.49
C SER A 50 -16.29 14.12 -4.36
N ASP A 51 -15.05 13.83 -3.93
CA ASP A 51 -14.38 14.68 -2.95
C ASP A 51 -14.18 16.12 -3.47
N ALA A 52 -14.10 16.28 -4.81
CA ALA A 52 -14.03 17.56 -5.49
C ALA A 52 -15.32 18.40 -5.36
N ALA A 53 -16.50 17.77 -5.30
CA ALA A 53 -17.78 18.48 -5.32
C ALA A 53 -17.92 19.48 -4.15
N GLN A 54 -17.37 19.14 -2.98
CA GLN A 54 -17.34 20.01 -1.81
C GLN A 54 -16.47 21.26 -1.99
N TYR A 55 -15.42 21.17 -2.80
CA TYR A 55 -14.52 22.29 -3.08
C TYR A 55 -15.07 23.21 -4.17
N MET A 56 -15.92 22.69 -5.05
CA MET A 56 -16.41 23.42 -6.22
C MET A 56 -17.57 24.37 -5.91
N HIS A 57 -18.28 24.20 -4.78
CA HIS A 57 -19.36 25.10 -4.37
C HIS A 57 -18.90 26.37 -3.63
N ASN A 58 -17.64 26.45 -3.16
CA ASN A 58 -17.12 27.60 -2.41
C ASN A 58 -15.79 28.12 -2.98
N LEU A 59 -15.83 28.89 -4.08
CA LEU A 59 -14.79 29.90 -4.37
C LEU A 59 -14.99 31.20 -3.55
N SER A 60 -15.96 31.23 -2.64
CA SER A 60 -16.04 32.20 -1.55
C SER A 60 -16.33 31.49 -0.23
N LEU A 61 -15.45 31.72 0.75
CA LEU A 61 -15.52 31.33 2.16
C LEU A 61 -15.30 29.83 2.47
N SER A 62 -14.23 29.59 3.23
CA SER A 62 -13.81 28.31 3.81
C SER A 62 -14.96 27.53 4.43
N PRO A 63 -14.95 26.20 4.29
CA PRO A 63 -15.46 25.34 5.33
C PRO A 63 -14.40 24.36 5.85
N SER A 64 -14.44 24.17 7.16
CA SER A 64 -13.63 23.21 7.93
C SER A 64 -13.82 21.77 7.43
N MET A 65 -12.74 20.98 7.44
CA MET A 65 -12.69 19.54 7.08
C MET A 65 -13.45 18.61 8.03
N ARG A 66 -14.59 19.03 8.60
CA ARG A 66 -15.26 18.36 9.72
C ARG A 66 -16.10 17.12 9.33
N ASP A 67 -16.49 16.96 8.05
CA ASP A 67 -17.40 15.86 7.64
C ASP A 67 -16.73 14.69 6.89
N ARG A 68 -15.40 14.62 6.90
CA ARG A 68 -14.62 13.65 6.07
C ARG A 68 -14.05 12.50 6.87
N ARG A 69 -14.85 11.50 7.23
CA ARG A 69 -14.35 10.29 7.93
C ARG A 69 -15.03 9.00 7.51
N GLY A 70 -14.91 8.63 6.25
CA GLY A 70 -15.18 7.26 5.79
C GLY A 70 -14.82 7.05 4.33
N SER A 71 -15.06 5.85 3.82
CA SER A 71 -14.56 5.36 2.52
C SER A 71 -14.72 6.37 1.38
N ARG A 72 -13.66 6.51 0.57
CA ARG A 72 -13.57 7.41 -0.61
C ARG A 72 -14.12 6.76 -1.90
N ASN A 73 -14.74 5.60 -1.79
CA ASN A 73 -15.27 4.80 -2.90
C ASN A 73 -16.73 5.13 -3.22
N SER A 74 -17.13 4.93 -4.48
CA SER A 74 -18.51 5.14 -4.95
C SER A 74 -19.43 3.93 -4.67
N PHE A 75 -20.75 4.14 -4.65
CA PHE A 75 -21.75 3.09 -4.33
C PHE A 75 -21.77 1.97 -5.40
N GLY A 76 -22.03 0.73 -4.96
CA GLY A 76 -22.25 -0.41 -5.87
C GLY A 76 -20.99 -1.03 -6.47
N THR A 77 -19.81 -0.56 -6.07
CA THR A 77 -18.53 -1.14 -6.49
C THR A 77 -18.01 -2.11 -5.42
N SER A 78 -17.80 -3.38 -5.76
CA SER A 78 -17.06 -4.32 -4.92
C SER A 78 -15.56 -4.19 -5.19
N LEU A 79 -14.76 -4.08 -4.13
CA LEU A 79 -13.30 -3.99 -4.23
C LEU A 79 -12.72 -5.40 -4.24
N PRO A 80 -12.19 -5.92 -5.36
CA PRO A 80 -11.49 -7.19 -5.33
C PRO A 80 -10.15 -7.00 -4.62
N ILE A 81 -9.89 -7.87 -3.64
CA ILE A 81 -8.57 -8.08 -3.06
C ILE A 81 -8.13 -9.54 -3.30
N PRO A 82 -6.83 -9.84 -3.39
CA PRO A 82 -6.35 -11.21 -3.59
C PRO A 82 -6.64 -12.10 -2.37
N ARG A 83 -6.95 -13.38 -2.59
CA ARG A 83 -6.85 -14.43 -1.56
C ARG A 83 -5.38 -14.87 -1.41
N SER A 84 -4.91 -15.04 -0.17
CA SER A 84 -3.54 -15.51 0.11
C SER A 84 -3.37 -17.02 -0.20
N PRO A 85 -2.13 -17.52 -0.43
CA PRO A 85 -0.84 -16.84 -0.36
C PRO A 85 -0.21 -16.54 -1.74
N ARG A 86 0.60 -15.47 -1.75
CA ARG A 86 1.53 -15.12 -2.85
C ARG A 86 2.42 -16.34 -3.14
N VAL A 87 2.77 -16.59 -4.40
CA VAL A 87 3.69 -17.70 -4.75
C VAL A 87 5.07 -17.39 -4.17
N SER A 88 5.33 -17.94 -2.98
CA SER A 88 6.60 -17.81 -2.27
C SER A 88 7.71 -18.44 -3.12
N ARG A 89 8.72 -17.64 -3.48
CA ARG A 89 10.05 -18.16 -3.77
C ARG A 89 10.86 -17.99 -2.50
N LEU A 90 11.03 -19.10 -1.77
CA LEU A 90 11.90 -19.20 -0.60
C LEU A 90 13.25 -18.54 -0.90
N SER A 91 13.48 -17.35 -0.35
CA SER A 91 14.82 -16.77 -0.25
C SER A 91 15.52 -17.43 0.94
N SER A 92 16.25 -18.51 0.68
CA SER A 92 17.15 -19.09 1.67
C SER A 92 18.32 -18.12 1.89
N VAL A 93 18.26 -17.30 2.93
CA VAL A 93 19.40 -16.53 3.40
C VAL A 93 20.38 -17.50 4.06
N ALA A 94 21.40 -17.91 3.31
CA ALA A 94 22.50 -18.72 3.83
C ALA A 94 23.47 -17.81 4.61
N TYR A 95 23.60 -18.02 5.91
CA TYR A 95 24.67 -17.40 6.70
C TYR A 95 26.00 -18.04 6.31
N ALA A 96 26.82 -17.30 5.57
CA ALA A 96 28.19 -17.67 5.23
C ALA A 96 29.17 -17.18 6.31
N ASP A 97 29.08 -17.70 7.54
CA ASP A 97 30.21 -17.66 8.48
C ASP A 97 30.05 -18.69 9.61
N SER A 98 31.04 -19.56 9.81
CA SER A 98 30.93 -20.74 10.70
C SER A 98 30.82 -20.39 12.19
N ALA A 99 31.44 -19.28 12.62
CA ALA A 99 31.38 -18.80 14.00
C ALA A 99 30.05 -18.09 14.31
N ALA A 100 29.52 -17.31 13.36
CA ALA A 100 28.20 -16.68 13.49
C ALA A 100 27.08 -17.73 13.50
N ALA A 101 27.21 -18.79 12.69
CA ALA A 101 26.29 -19.92 12.69
C ALA A 101 26.27 -20.67 14.04
N GLN A 102 27.43 -20.93 14.65
CA GLN A 102 27.50 -21.58 15.97
C GLN A 102 26.93 -20.71 17.11
N ALA A 103 27.18 -19.40 17.08
CA ALA A 103 26.60 -18.45 18.02
C ALA A 103 25.08 -18.32 17.87
N ALA A 104 24.57 -18.34 16.63
CA ALA A 104 23.13 -18.34 16.35
C ALA A 104 22.45 -19.61 16.89
N VAL A 105 23.02 -20.80 16.64
CA VAL A 105 22.48 -22.07 17.16
C VAL A 105 22.46 -22.07 18.69
N SER A 106 23.49 -21.53 19.35
CA SER A 106 23.54 -21.43 20.81
C SER A 106 22.47 -20.46 21.36
N ARG A 107 22.21 -19.35 20.64
CA ARG A 107 21.13 -18.41 20.98
C ARG A 107 19.77 -19.06 20.84
N ASP A 108 19.52 -19.78 19.76
CA ASP A 108 18.22 -20.39 19.47
C ASP A 108 17.84 -21.45 20.52
N ILE A 109 18.82 -22.24 20.98
CA ILE A 109 18.62 -23.22 22.06
C ILE A 109 18.25 -22.52 23.37
N LEU A 110 18.98 -21.47 23.75
CA LEU A 110 18.69 -20.72 24.98
C LEU A 110 17.33 -20.00 24.89
N ALA A 111 17.01 -19.43 23.73
CA ALA A 111 15.72 -18.79 23.48
C ALA A 111 14.57 -19.80 23.60
N SER A 112 14.71 -21.00 23.05
CA SER A 112 13.72 -22.07 23.19
C SER A 112 13.48 -22.42 24.66
N GLN A 113 14.54 -22.54 25.47
CA GLN A 113 14.41 -22.85 26.90
C GLN A 113 13.70 -21.71 27.68
N VAL A 114 14.05 -20.46 27.40
CA VAL A 114 13.37 -19.29 28.01
C VAL A 114 11.90 -19.24 27.63
N GLN A 115 11.58 -19.55 26.37
CA GLN A 115 10.21 -19.61 25.87
C GLN A 115 9.40 -20.72 26.55
N ASP A 116 9.99 -21.90 26.75
CA ASP A 116 9.35 -23.03 27.45
C ASP A 116 9.05 -22.72 28.92
N MET A 117 9.88 -21.90 29.56
CA MET A 117 9.66 -21.43 30.94
C MET A 117 8.66 -20.27 31.02
N SER A 118 8.43 -19.53 29.93
CA SER A 118 7.63 -18.30 29.88
C SER A 118 6.40 -18.42 28.99
N LYS A 119 5.72 -19.59 29.01
CA LYS A 119 4.63 -19.93 28.07
C LYS A 119 3.52 -18.88 27.97
N GLU A 120 3.10 -18.29 29.09
CA GLU A 120 2.06 -17.25 29.10
C GLU A 120 2.51 -15.98 28.37
N LYS A 121 3.73 -15.50 28.64
CA LYS A 121 4.32 -14.36 27.94
C LYS A 121 4.53 -14.64 26.45
N VAL A 122 4.93 -15.87 26.09
CA VAL A 122 5.07 -16.29 24.68
C VAL A 122 3.72 -16.27 23.97
N ALA A 123 2.67 -16.81 24.60
CA ALA A 123 1.32 -16.77 24.03
C ALA A 123 0.82 -15.34 23.86
N ALA A 124 1.06 -14.46 24.84
CA ALA A 124 0.75 -13.04 24.73
C ALA A 124 1.55 -12.34 23.61
N ALA A 125 2.85 -12.65 23.47
CA ALA A 125 3.72 -12.12 22.43
C ALA A 125 3.25 -12.47 21.02
N LYS A 126 2.79 -13.72 20.82
CA LYS A 126 2.19 -14.17 19.56
C LYS A 126 0.79 -13.58 19.31
N ASN A 127 0.07 -13.19 20.37
CA ASN A 127 -1.28 -12.63 20.26
C ASN A 127 -1.29 -11.08 20.11
N MET A 128 -0.12 -10.45 20.00
CA MET A 128 0.01 -9.04 19.61
C MET A 128 0.74 -8.93 18.27
N ALA A 129 0.43 -7.90 17.48
CA ALA A 129 1.15 -7.59 16.25
C ALA A 129 1.22 -6.09 15.98
N PHE A 130 2.13 -5.71 15.09
CA PHE A 130 2.31 -4.34 14.65
C PHE A 130 2.07 -4.19 13.14
N ALA A 131 1.40 -3.12 12.74
CA ALA A 131 1.34 -2.69 11.35
C ALA A 131 1.97 -1.31 11.27
N PHE A 132 3.09 -1.21 10.57
CA PHE A 132 3.85 0.04 10.47
C PHE A 132 3.57 0.74 9.15
N ASP A 133 3.21 2.02 9.20
CA ASP A 133 3.53 2.90 8.09
C ASP A 133 5.06 3.08 7.97
N ILE A 134 5.53 3.66 6.86
CA ILE A 134 6.96 3.77 6.55
C ILE A 134 7.41 5.22 6.56
N ASP A 135 6.80 6.06 5.73
CA ASP A 135 7.26 7.43 5.51
C ASP A 135 6.86 8.30 6.70
N GLY A 136 7.83 8.77 7.49
CA GLY A 136 7.58 9.49 8.74
C GLY A 136 7.40 8.60 9.96
N VAL A 137 7.50 7.27 9.82
CA VAL A 137 7.45 6.30 10.95
C VAL A 137 8.73 5.49 11.06
N LEU A 138 9.15 4.87 9.96
CA LEU A 138 10.37 4.06 9.88
C LEU A 138 11.50 4.81 9.17
N ALA A 139 11.18 5.65 8.19
CA ALA A 139 12.16 6.37 7.39
C ALA A 139 11.64 7.73 6.89
N HIS A 140 12.56 8.62 6.56
CA HIS A 140 12.34 9.84 5.79
C HIS A 140 13.00 9.69 4.42
N GLY A 141 12.20 9.35 3.40
CA GLY A 141 12.74 9.02 2.08
C GLY A 141 13.61 7.77 2.15
N ASN A 142 14.94 7.95 2.05
CA ASN A 142 15.91 6.86 2.11
C ASN A 142 16.74 6.86 3.41
N GLU A 143 16.43 7.72 4.37
CA GLU A 143 17.12 7.78 5.66
C GLU A 143 16.26 7.14 6.75
N ALA A 144 16.78 6.16 7.47
CA ALA A 144 16.05 5.55 8.57
C ALA A 144 15.89 6.52 9.74
N ILE A 145 14.74 6.46 10.40
CA ILE A 145 14.58 7.02 11.73
C ILE A 145 15.36 6.10 12.69
N PRO A 146 16.36 6.59 13.44
CA PRO A 146 17.24 5.71 14.23
C PRO A 146 16.49 4.76 15.17
N GLN A 147 15.41 5.25 15.78
CA GLN A 147 14.55 4.50 16.68
C GLN A 147 13.78 3.38 15.98
N ALA A 148 13.55 3.47 14.67
CA ALA A 148 12.95 2.40 13.88
C ALA A 148 13.84 1.16 13.83
N ILE A 149 15.15 1.35 13.64
CA ILE A 149 16.13 0.26 13.63
C ILE A 149 16.10 -0.48 14.97
N GLU A 150 16.09 0.25 16.08
CA GLU A 150 16.02 -0.36 17.42
C GLU A 150 14.69 -1.10 17.65
N ALA A 151 13.57 -0.52 17.21
CA ALA A 151 12.25 -1.15 17.32
C ALA A 151 12.20 -2.46 16.53
N LEU A 152 12.69 -2.48 15.30
CA LEU A 152 12.68 -3.68 14.46
C LEU A 152 13.66 -4.75 14.94
N LYS A 153 14.84 -4.38 15.46
CA LYS A 153 15.76 -5.33 16.12
C LYS A 153 15.08 -6.02 17.30
N MET A 154 14.38 -5.25 18.13
CA MET A 154 13.61 -5.78 19.26
C MET A 154 12.51 -6.76 18.82
N LEU A 155 11.71 -6.38 17.82
CA LEU A 155 10.64 -7.24 17.29
C LEU A 155 11.18 -8.49 16.58
N ASN A 156 12.39 -8.44 16.03
CA ASN A 156 13.06 -9.58 15.39
C ASN A 156 13.84 -10.48 16.36
N GLY A 157 13.52 -10.43 17.65
CA GLY A 157 14.06 -11.37 18.64
C GLY A 157 15.15 -10.82 19.54
N ASP A 158 15.55 -9.54 19.42
CA ASP A 158 16.38 -8.89 20.43
C ASP A 158 15.52 -8.42 21.62
N ASN A 159 14.89 -9.37 22.30
CA ASN A 159 14.02 -9.14 23.46
C ASN A 159 14.17 -10.27 24.47
N GLU A 160 13.58 -10.13 25.66
CA GLU A 160 13.66 -11.07 26.80
C GLU A 160 13.41 -12.53 26.40
N LEU A 161 12.48 -12.78 25.47
CA LEU A 161 12.06 -14.12 25.08
C LEU A 161 12.86 -14.69 23.89
N GLY A 162 13.67 -13.87 23.23
CA GLY A 162 14.33 -14.27 21.98
C GLY A 162 13.36 -14.61 20.85
N ILE A 163 12.09 -14.21 20.97
CA ILE A 163 11.02 -14.55 20.03
C ILE A 163 10.78 -13.41 19.05
N LYS A 164 10.41 -13.73 17.81
CA LYS A 164 9.89 -12.71 16.89
C LYS A 164 8.49 -12.29 17.35
N ILE A 165 8.24 -10.99 17.42
CA ILE A 165 6.89 -10.45 17.60
C ILE A 165 6.40 -10.04 16.21
N PRO A 166 5.24 -10.54 15.75
CA PRO A 166 4.79 -10.36 14.37
C PRO A 166 4.58 -8.88 14.04
N TYR A 167 5.03 -8.49 12.86
CA TYR A 167 4.70 -7.21 12.28
C TYR A 167 4.57 -7.30 10.76
N ILE A 168 3.85 -6.33 10.20
CA ILE A 168 3.77 -6.07 8.77
C ILE A 168 4.08 -4.60 8.50
N LEU A 169 4.50 -4.32 7.27
CA LEU A 169 4.67 -2.98 6.76
C LEU A 169 3.52 -2.66 5.81
N LEU A 170 2.77 -1.61 6.13
CA LEU A 170 1.56 -1.19 5.42
C LEU A 170 1.71 0.27 4.99
N THR A 171 2.13 0.50 3.74
CA THR A 171 2.41 1.84 3.22
C THR A 171 1.47 2.24 2.08
N ASN A 172 1.14 3.53 2.01
CA ASN A 172 0.51 4.12 0.83
C ASN A 172 1.54 4.52 -0.24
N GLY A 173 2.84 4.44 0.07
CA GLY A 173 3.92 4.56 -0.92
C GLY A 173 3.90 3.44 -1.96
N GLY A 174 4.46 3.70 -3.13
CA GLY A 174 4.37 2.81 -4.29
C GLY A 174 5.37 3.12 -5.39
N GLY A 175 5.32 2.35 -6.48
CA GLY A 175 6.01 2.64 -7.75
C GLY A 175 7.21 1.74 -8.07
N LYS A 176 7.49 0.75 -7.23
CA LYS A 176 8.48 -0.31 -7.45
C LYS A 176 7.85 -1.65 -7.10
N THR A 177 8.45 -2.76 -7.55
CA THR A 177 8.07 -4.10 -7.10
C THR A 177 8.34 -4.26 -5.61
N GLU A 178 7.57 -5.13 -4.95
CA GLU A 178 7.76 -5.39 -3.52
C GLU A 178 9.16 -5.91 -3.23
N ILE A 179 9.74 -6.71 -4.12
CA ILE A 179 11.11 -7.24 -4.00
C ILE A 179 12.10 -6.08 -3.91
N SER A 180 12.12 -5.21 -4.93
CA SER A 180 13.05 -4.08 -4.98
C SER A 180 12.87 -3.13 -3.78
N ARG A 181 11.62 -2.93 -3.33
CA ARG A 181 11.36 -2.07 -2.18
C ARG A 181 11.76 -2.73 -0.86
N CYS A 182 11.55 -4.03 -0.69
CA CYS A 182 11.99 -4.78 0.49
C CYS A 182 13.51 -4.83 0.60
N GLU A 183 14.23 -5.03 -0.52
CA GLU A 183 15.70 -4.97 -0.55
C GLU A 183 16.20 -3.61 -0.08
N GLN A 184 15.64 -2.53 -0.64
CA GLN A 184 15.98 -1.17 -0.25
C GLN A 184 15.69 -0.91 1.23
N LEU A 185 14.51 -1.30 1.73
CA LEU A 185 14.14 -1.12 3.13
C LEU A 185 15.00 -1.96 4.06
N SER A 186 15.42 -3.14 3.64
CA SER A 186 16.28 -4.01 4.45
C SER A 186 17.66 -3.39 4.69
N GLU A 187 18.21 -2.74 3.66
CA GLU A 187 19.44 -1.97 3.77
C GLU A 187 19.26 -0.76 4.69
N VAL A 188 18.23 0.05 4.44
CA VAL A 188 17.95 1.28 5.20
C VAL A 188 17.70 0.99 6.69
N LEU A 189 16.94 -0.06 7.00
CA LEU A 189 16.52 -0.40 8.36
C LEU A 189 17.45 -1.41 9.05
N GLU A 190 18.56 -1.80 8.41
CA GLU A 190 19.53 -2.80 8.89
C GLU A 190 18.89 -4.11 9.36
N THR A 191 17.77 -4.50 8.74
CA THR A 191 16.93 -5.62 9.17
C THR A 191 16.29 -6.28 7.96
N PRO A 192 16.35 -7.61 7.80
CA PRO A 192 15.70 -8.29 6.68
C PRO A 192 14.19 -8.07 6.65
N ILE A 193 13.67 -7.51 5.55
CA ILE A 193 12.24 -7.33 5.29
C ILE A 193 11.82 -8.33 4.20
N SER A 194 10.78 -9.11 4.48
CA SER A 194 10.24 -10.09 3.53
C SER A 194 9.10 -9.46 2.73
N THR A 195 8.97 -9.85 1.46
CA THR A 195 7.81 -9.48 0.64
C THR A 195 6.49 -10.03 1.19
N ASP A 196 6.55 -11.07 2.02
CA ASP A 196 5.39 -11.72 2.65
C ASP A 196 4.86 -10.95 3.87
N GLN A 197 5.58 -9.93 4.35
CA GLN A 197 5.13 -9.00 5.40
C GLN A 197 5.01 -7.55 4.91
N PHE A 198 5.00 -7.34 3.59
CA PHE A 198 5.08 -6.01 2.98
C PHE A 198 3.92 -5.74 2.01
N ILE A 199 3.26 -4.61 2.22
CA ILE A 199 2.08 -4.16 1.48
C ILE A 199 2.28 -2.71 1.05
N GLN A 200 2.28 -2.48 -0.27
CA GLN A 200 2.25 -1.16 -0.90
C GLN A 200 0.82 -0.80 -1.30
N SER A 201 0.61 0.46 -1.64
CA SER A 201 -0.69 0.97 -2.10
C SER A 201 -1.27 0.18 -3.28
N HIS A 202 -0.42 -0.19 -4.24
CA HIS A 202 -0.82 -0.94 -5.44
C HIS A 202 -0.85 -2.47 -5.25
N THR A 203 -0.34 -3.02 -4.14
CA THR A 203 -0.27 -4.47 -3.93
C THR A 203 -1.65 -5.16 -4.00
N PRO A 204 -2.73 -4.63 -3.39
CA PRO A 204 -4.06 -5.23 -3.53
C PRO A 204 -4.61 -5.20 -4.97
N MET A 205 -4.13 -4.26 -5.80
CA MET A 205 -4.59 -4.11 -7.19
C MET A 205 -4.16 -5.25 -8.10
N GLN A 206 -3.26 -6.14 -7.67
CA GLN A 206 -2.90 -7.35 -8.42
C GLN A 206 -4.14 -8.23 -8.75
N ALA A 207 -5.17 -8.20 -7.88
CA ALA A 207 -6.43 -8.90 -8.13
C ALA A 207 -7.14 -8.43 -9.40
N LEU A 208 -6.92 -7.18 -9.82
CA LEU A 208 -7.53 -6.60 -11.03
C LEU A 208 -6.98 -7.22 -12.32
N ALA A 209 -5.86 -7.95 -12.27
CA ALA A 209 -5.30 -8.64 -13.43
C ALA A 209 -6.20 -9.79 -13.93
N GLU A 210 -7.05 -10.35 -13.07
CA GLU A 210 -8.04 -11.36 -13.46
C GLU A 210 -9.22 -10.75 -14.25
N TYR A 211 -9.45 -9.44 -14.13
CA TYR A 211 -10.64 -8.76 -14.66
C TYR A 211 -10.39 -7.93 -15.92
N TYR A 212 -9.16 -7.49 -16.15
CA TYR A 212 -8.83 -6.55 -17.23
C TYR A 212 -7.71 -7.07 -18.12
N GLU A 213 -7.94 -7.00 -19.44
CA GLU A 213 -7.01 -7.50 -20.44
C GLU A 213 -6.00 -6.40 -20.84
N THR A 214 -6.50 -5.18 -21.10
CA THR A 214 -5.70 -4.00 -21.48
C THR A 214 -5.89 -2.86 -20.50
N VAL A 215 -4.80 -2.42 -19.86
CA VAL A 215 -4.84 -1.39 -18.83
C VAL A 215 -3.86 -0.26 -19.11
N LEU A 216 -4.29 0.98 -18.87
CA LEU A 216 -3.39 2.12 -18.76
C LEU A 216 -2.87 2.18 -17.32
N VAL A 217 -1.55 2.06 -17.12
CA VAL A 217 -0.92 2.14 -15.79
C VAL A 217 -0.13 3.43 -15.66
N CYS A 218 -0.58 4.31 -14.77
CA CYS A 218 -0.04 5.64 -14.56
C CYS A 218 0.81 5.73 -13.29
N GLY A 219 1.67 6.74 -13.24
CA GLY A 219 2.45 7.06 -12.05
C GLY A 219 3.88 6.50 -12.03
N GLY A 220 4.60 6.82 -10.96
CA GLY A 220 5.90 6.25 -10.66
C GLY A 220 7.05 6.83 -11.49
N GLU A 221 8.24 6.30 -11.23
CA GLU A 221 9.48 6.74 -11.86
C GLU A 221 9.75 5.96 -13.15
N GLY A 222 10.09 6.66 -14.23
CA GLY A 222 10.45 6.02 -15.50
C GLY A 222 9.28 5.23 -16.08
N PHE A 223 9.46 3.91 -16.19
CA PHE A 223 8.46 2.92 -16.61
C PHE A 223 8.24 1.84 -15.53
N LYS A 224 8.76 2.03 -14.30
CA LYS A 224 8.80 0.97 -13.26
C LYS A 224 7.41 0.43 -12.90
N VAL A 225 6.37 1.25 -12.95
CA VAL A 225 4.99 0.79 -12.69
C VAL A 225 4.49 -0.21 -13.73
N ARG A 226 5.04 -0.20 -14.96
CA ARG A 226 4.76 -1.24 -15.95
C ARG A 226 5.28 -2.59 -15.45
N GLU A 227 6.53 -2.63 -14.99
CA GLU A 227 7.15 -3.86 -14.48
C GLU A 227 6.37 -4.42 -13.29
N VAL A 228 5.88 -3.53 -12.40
CA VAL A 228 4.99 -3.91 -11.30
C VAL A 228 3.71 -4.57 -11.83
N ALA A 229 3.01 -3.93 -12.76
CA ALA A 229 1.77 -4.48 -13.31
C ALA A 229 2.01 -5.80 -14.07
N GLU A 230 3.05 -5.90 -14.88
CA GLU A 230 3.42 -7.14 -15.56
C GLU A 230 3.72 -8.26 -14.54
N SER A 231 4.39 -7.94 -13.43
CA SER A 231 4.68 -8.92 -12.35
C SER A 231 3.43 -9.39 -11.59
N TYR A 232 2.37 -8.59 -11.58
CA TYR A 232 1.06 -8.96 -11.04
C TYR A 232 0.21 -9.79 -12.00
N GLY A 233 0.66 -10.00 -13.24
CA GLY A 233 -0.02 -10.82 -14.23
C GLY A 233 -0.93 -10.05 -15.20
N PHE A 234 -0.89 -8.71 -15.21
CA PHE A 234 -1.56 -7.94 -16.26
C PHE A 234 -0.93 -8.24 -17.63
N LYS A 235 -1.77 -8.52 -18.63
CA LYS A 235 -1.30 -8.98 -19.95
C LYS A 235 -0.90 -7.85 -20.86
N ASN A 236 -1.80 -6.89 -21.11
CA ASN A 236 -1.55 -5.75 -21.99
C ASN A 236 -1.40 -4.46 -21.18
N VAL A 237 -0.22 -4.26 -20.61
CA VAL A 237 0.11 -3.06 -19.84
C VAL A 237 0.60 -1.95 -20.77
N VAL A 238 -0.11 -0.82 -20.76
CA VAL A 238 0.26 0.40 -21.47
C VAL A 238 0.68 1.47 -20.47
N HIS A 239 1.82 2.12 -20.72
CA HIS A 239 2.26 3.27 -19.94
C HIS A 239 1.92 4.57 -20.70
N PRO A 240 1.58 5.68 -20.01
CA PRO A 240 1.32 6.98 -20.64
C PRO A 240 2.36 7.41 -21.69
N LYS A 241 3.63 7.12 -21.39
CA LYS A 241 4.77 7.41 -22.27
C LYS A 241 4.76 6.62 -23.60
N ASP A 242 4.06 5.49 -23.68
CA ASP A 242 3.91 4.75 -24.94
C ASP A 242 2.99 5.50 -25.89
N ILE A 243 1.88 6.02 -25.36
CA ILE A 243 0.90 6.78 -26.12
C ILE A 243 1.51 8.11 -26.55
N LEU A 244 2.27 8.77 -25.67
CA LEU A 244 2.98 10.00 -26.00
C LEU A 244 4.07 9.79 -27.06
N ALA A 245 4.75 8.63 -27.04
CA ALA A 245 5.71 8.27 -28.07
C ALA A 245 5.03 8.08 -29.43
N TRP A 246 3.85 7.47 -29.46
CA TRP A 246 3.02 7.28 -30.66
C TRP A 246 2.47 8.60 -31.21
N ASP A 247 1.78 9.39 -30.39
CA ASP A 247 1.28 10.71 -30.77
C ASP A 247 1.70 11.79 -29.74
N PRO A 248 2.79 12.53 -30.03
CA PRO A 248 3.26 13.61 -29.16
C PRO A 248 2.26 14.77 -29.01
N THR A 249 1.23 14.86 -29.87
CA THR A 249 0.28 15.99 -29.82
C THR A 249 -0.72 15.89 -28.66
N ILE A 250 -0.82 14.72 -28.02
CA ILE A 250 -1.72 14.48 -26.88
C ILE A 250 -1.30 15.32 -25.66
N SER A 251 -0.01 15.48 -25.40
CA SER A 251 0.51 16.32 -24.31
C SER A 251 1.52 17.31 -24.87
N PRO A 252 1.06 18.46 -25.40
CA PRO A 252 1.89 19.35 -26.22
C PRO A 252 3.02 20.03 -25.44
N TRP A 253 2.95 20.02 -24.11
CA TRP A 253 3.89 20.71 -23.22
C TRP A 253 5.07 19.84 -22.79
N ARG A 254 5.07 18.54 -23.08
CA ARG A 254 6.14 17.63 -22.66
C ARG A 254 7.24 17.51 -23.72
N ALA A 255 8.49 17.66 -23.26
CA ALA A 255 9.66 17.23 -24.01
C ALA A 255 10.02 15.79 -23.61
N PHE A 256 9.84 14.86 -24.54
CA PHE A 256 10.14 13.44 -24.35
C PHE A 256 11.63 13.17 -24.60
N THR A 257 12.35 12.60 -23.63
CA THR A 257 13.80 12.40 -23.79
C THR A 257 14.11 11.21 -24.73
N PRO A 258 15.30 11.16 -25.37
CA PRO A 258 15.72 10.01 -26.17
C PRO A 258 15.68 8.68 -25.39
N GLU A 259 16.04 8.70 -24.11
CA GLU A 259 16.04 7.54 -23.24
C GLU A 259 14.61 7.05 -22.96
N GLU A 260 13.67 7.97 -22.74
CA GLU A 260 12.25 7.64 -22.60
C GLU A 260 11.69 7.02 -23.88
N ARG A 261 12.12 7.52 -25.04
CA ARG A 261 11.72 6.99 -26.35
C ARG A 261 12.26 5.59 -26.62
N ALA A 262 13.47 5.30 -26.18
CA ALA A 262 14.07 3.97 -26.33
C ALA A 262 13.36 2.89 -25.49
N GLN A 263 12.74 3.27 -24.37
CA GLN A 263 12.04 2.36 -23.46
C GLN A 263 10.51 2.30 -23.69
N ALA A 264 9.97 3.27 -24.43
CA ALA A 264 8.58 3.28 -24.83
C ALA A 264 8.27 2.12 -25.78
N ARG A 265 7.04 1.62 -25.70
CA ARG A 265 6.48 0.57 -26.56
C ARG A 265 5.30 1.14 -27.35
N PRO A 266 5.52 2.11 -28.27
CA PRO A 266 4.44 2.71 -29.04
C PRO A 266 3.81 1.65 -29.96
N ARG A 267 2.53 1.81 -30.22
CA ARG A 267 1.74 1.05 -31.20
C ARG A 267 0.59 1.93 -31.68
N ASP A 268 -0.12 1.49 -32.71
CA ASP A 268 -1.31 2.20 -33.16
C ASP A 268 -2.42 2.13 -32.12
N PHE A 269 -2.45 3.12 -31.23
CA PHE A 269 -3.41 3.20 -30.14
C PHE A 269 -4.82 3.62 -30.60
N SER A 270 -5.01 4.01 -31.87
CA SER A 270 -6.36 4.19 -32.44
C SER A 270 -7.13 2.86 -32.57
N LYS A 271 -6.41 1.73 -32.53
CA LYS A 271 -6.96 0.37 -32.62
C LYS A 271 -6.98 -0.36 -31.28
N VAL A 272 -6.58 0.29 -30.20
CA VAL A 272 -6.51 -0.30 -28.87
C VAL A 272 -7.71 0.15 -28.04
N LYS A 273 -8.44 -0.83 -27.51
CA LYS A 273 -9.46 -0.60 -26.49
C LYS A 273 -8.83 -0.80 -25.10
N PHE A 274 -9.01 0.17 -24.22
CA PHE A 274 -8.60 0.08 -22.82
C PHE A 274 -9.76 -0.40 -21.95
N ASP A 275 -9.51 -1.30 -21.01
CA ASP A 275 -10.51 -1.84 -20.11
C ASP A 275 -10.55 -1.11 -18.77
N ALA A 276 -9.42 -0.56 -18.31
CA ALA A 276 -9.32 0.19 -17.07
C ALA A 276 -8.11 1.13 -17.04
N VAL A 277 -8.19 2.13 -16.15
CA VAL A 277 -7.06 3.01 -15.78
C VAL A 277 -6.62 2.69 -14.36
N LEU A 278 -5.34 2.42 -14.15
CA LEU A 278 -4.74 2.09 -12.86
C LEU A 278 -3.65 3.10 -12.50
N VAL A 279 -3.89 3.91 -11.47
CA VAL A 279 -2.90 4.88 -10.96
C VAL A 279 -2.14 4.25 -9.80
N PHE A 280 -0.98 3.65 -10.09
CA PHE A 280 -0.21 2.87 -9.12
C PHE A 280 0.61 3.72 -8.15
N ALA A 281 1.08 4.89 -8.58
CA ALA A 281 1.92 5.76 -7.76
C ALA A 281 1.74 7.23 -8.15
N ASP A 282 2.44 8.14 -7.47
CA ASP A 282 2.47 9.55 -7.85
C ASP A 282 3.06 9.72 -9.25
N SER A 283 2.36 10.47 -10.09
CA SER A 283 2.84 10.84 -11.41
C SER A 283 4.03 11.79 -11.34
N ARG A 284 4.97 11.60 -12.27
CA ARG A 284 6.11 12.51 -12.52
C ARG A 284 5.84 13.41 -13.73
N ASP A 285 4.61 13.37 -14.24
CA ASP A 285 4.17 14.06 -15.42
C ASP A 285 2.67 14.34 -15.38
N TYR A 286 2.26 15.21 -14.46
CA TYR A 286 0.84 15.45 -14.21
C TYR A 286 0.06 15.87 -15.45
N ALA A 287 0.65 16.66 -16.35
CA ALA A 287 -0.03 17.11 -17.56
C ALA A 287 -0.43 15.93 -18.46
N THR A 288 0.52 15.07 -18.83
CA THR A 288 0.25 13.93 -19.71
C THR A 288 -0.66 12.90 -19.06
N ASP A 289 -0.39 12.54 -17.81
CA ASP A 289 -1.19 11.53 -17.13
C ASP A 289 -2.63 12.02 -16.92
N MET A 290 -2.84 13.27 -16.50
CA MET A 290 -4.21 13.82 -16.37
C MET A 290 -4.92 13.88 -17.73
N GLN A 291 -4.24 14.32 -18.79
CA GLN A 291 -4.85 14.42 -20.11
C GLN A 291 -5.29 13.04 -20.63
N LEU A 292 -4.42 12.03 -20.55
CA LEU A 292 -4.75 10.68 -21.00
C LEU A 292 -5.85 10.03 -20.17
N ILE A 293 -5.85 10.25 -18.86
CA ILE A 293 -6.94 9.78 -18.00
C ILE A 293 -8.25 10.45 -18.42
N MET A 294 -8.27 11.78 -18.64
CA MET A 294 -9.48 12.48 -19.11
C MET A 294 -9.94 12.00 -20.48
N ASP A 295 -9.02 11.79 -21.42
CA ASP A 295 -9.35 11.30 -22.76
C ASP A 295 -10.03 9.93 -22.68
N LEU A 296 -9.52 9.01 -21.87
CA LEU A 296 -10.14 7.70 -21.67
C LEU A 296 -11.45 7.75 -20.89
N MET A 297 -11.56 8.61 -19.87
CA MET A 297 -12.80 8.77 -19.10
C MET A 297 -13.94 9.38 -19.92
N LEU A 298 -13.62 10.07 -21.02
CA LEU A 298 -14.58 10.74 -21.91
C LEU A 298 -14.73 10.03 -23.27
N ALA A 299 -13.94 8.98 -23.49
CA ALA A 299 -13.95 8.17 -24.69
C ALA A 299 -15.19 7.25 -24.78
N GLU A 300 -15.51 6.84 -26.00
CA GLU A 300 -16.42 5.74 -26.27
C GLU A 300 -15.73 4.42 -25.92
N ASP A 301 -16.15 3.82 -24.82
CA ASP A 301 -15.79 2.47 -24.35
C ASP A 301 -14.27 2.23 -24.34
N GLY A 302 -13.55 3.21 -23.79
CA GLY A 302 -12.10 3.14 -23.61
C GLY A 302 -11.28 3.24 -24.91
N GLN A 303 -11.86 3.68 -26.02
CA GLN A 303 -11.15 3.87 -27.29
C GLN A 303 -10.59 5.29 -27.42
N LEU A 304 -9.26 5.42 -27.49
CA LEU A 304 -8.62 6.72 -27.70
C LEU A 304 -9.09 7.39 -29.01
N LEU A 305 -9.00 8.72 -29.06
CA LEU A 305 -9.45 9.58 -30.17
C LEU A 305 -10.97 9.62 -30.39
N THR A 306 -11.76 8.99 -29.52
CA THR A 306 -13.23 9.04 -29.57
C THR A 306 -13.79 9.95 -28.46
N ARG A 307 -15.09 10.28 -28.56
CA ARG A 307 -15.82 11.03 -27.53
C ARG A 307 -17.20 10.42 -27.36
N ALA A 308 -17.49 9.94 -26.15
CA ALA A 308 -18.78 9.36 -25.85
C ALA A 308 -19.89 10.41 -25.88
N LYS A 309 -21.05 10.04 -26.44
CA LYS A 309 -22.28 10.86 -26.34
C LYS A 309 -22.80 10.90 -24.91
N ASP A 310 -22.67 9.79 -24.21
CA ASP A 310 -22.95 9.65 -22.78
C ASP A 310 -21.69 9.10 -22.08
N PRO A 311 -20.81 9.99 -21.58
CA PRO A 311 -19.59 9.57 -20.88
C PRO A 311 -19.87 8.78 -19.60
N VAL A 312 -21.06 8.88 -19.01
CA VAL A 312 -21.39 8.15 -17.78
C VAL A 312 -21.70 6.70 -18.11
N ALA A 313 -22.49 6.47 -19.15
CA ALA A 313 -22.84 5.11 -19.59
C ALA A 313 -21.66 4.36 -20.24
N SER A 314 -20.73 5.09 -20.88
CA SER A 314 -19.65 4.50 -21.66
C SER A 314 -18.29 4.40 -20.94
N ARG A 315 -18.17 4.90 -19.71
CA ARG A 315 -16.90 4.98 -18.99
C ARG A 315 -16.28 3.62 -18.70
N ILE A 316 -14.96 3.59 -18.72
CA ILE A 316 -14.16 2.52 -18.13
C ILE A 316 -13.80 2.87 -16.68
N PRO A 317 -13.58 1.88 -15.81
CA PRO A 317 -13.22 2.11 -14.42
C PRO A 317 -11.83 2.74 -14.27
N VAL A 318 -11.71 3.63 -13.27
CA VAL A 318 -10.45 4.23 -12.83
C VAL A 318 -10.17 3.90 -11.38
N TYR A 319 -8.94 3.46 -11.12
CA TYR A 319 -8.45 3.03 -9.82
C TYR A 319 -7.27 3.87 -9.37
N PHE A 320 -7.27 4.25 -8.09
CA PHE A 320 -6.18 4.93 -7.44
C PHE A 320 -5.65 4.05 -6.32
N SER A 321 -4.34 3.89 -6.23
CA SER A 321 -3.72 3.02 -5.23
C SER A 321 -3.81 3.60 -3.81
N GLN A 322 -3.96 4.92 -3.66
CA GLN A 322 -4.09 5.59 -2.37
C GLN A 322 -4.86 6.93 -2.46
N GLY A 323 -5.27 7.49 -1.32
CA GLY A 323 -6.04 8.74 -1.24
C GLY A 323 -5.47 9.83 -0.32
N ASP A 324 -4.22 9.72 0.09
CA ASP A 324 -3.55 10.69 0.96
C ASP A 324 -3.36 12.03 0.25
N MET A 325 -3.65 13.11 0.97
CA MET A 325 -3.42 14.46 0.45
C MET A 325 -1.96 14.87 0.54
N HIS A 326 -1.29 14.44 1.60
CA HIS A 326 0.07 14.84 1.90
C HIS A 326 0.89 13.65 2.40
N PHE A 327 2.21 13.74 2.20
CA PHE A 327 3.18 12.80 2.73
C PHE A 327 4.47 13.53 3.15
N PRO A 328 5.23 13.01 4.13
CA PRO A 328 6.50 13.59 4.53
C PRO A 328 7.60 13.23 3.51
N THR A 329 8.56 14.14 3.31
CA THR A 329 9.76 13.90 2.50
C THR A 329 11.00 14.42 3.24
N ASP A 330 12.17 14.33 2.62
CA ASP A 330 13.42 15.00 3.01
C ASP A 330 13.33 16.55 3.03
N HIS A 331 12.23 17.12 2.56
CA HIS A 331 12.00 18.55 2.58
C HIS A 331 11.82 19.06 4.02
N LYS A 332 12.67 19.99 4.45
CA LYS A 332 12.65 20.58 5.81
C LYS A 332 11.40 21.41 6.15
N GLY A 333 10.52 21.65 5.17
CA GLY A 333 9.28 22.41 5.35
C GLY A 333 8.05 21.50 5.51
N PRO A 334 6.84 22.01 5.20
CA PRO A 334 5.61 21.22 5.33
C PRO A 334 5.59 19.97 4.43
N PRO A 335 4.78 18.95 4.76
CA PRO A 335 4.51 17.79 3.89
C PRO A 335 4.15 18.18 2.45
N ARG A 336 4.49 17.33 1.48
CA ARG A 336 4.23 17.56 0.04
C ARG A 336 2.92 16.93 -0.39
N LEU A 337 2.29 17.47 -1.43
CA LEU A 337 1.09 16.86 -2.03
C LEU A 337 1.44 15.51 -2.68
N THR A 338 0.52 14.55 -2.59
CA THR A 338 0.65 13.21 -3.19
C THR A 338 -0.62 12.81 -3.96
N GLN A 339 -0.79 11.52 -4.27
CA GLN A 339 -1.77 11.01 -5.23
C GLN A 339 -3.21 11.42 -4.91
N GLY A 340 -3.60 11.61 -3.64
CA GLY A 340 -4.92 12.12 -3.30
C GLY A 340 -5.21 13.52 -3.88
N ALA A 341 -4.20 14.39 -3.95
CA ALA A 341 -4.32 15.70 -4.61
C ALA A 341 -4.41 15.57 -6.14
N PHE A 342 -3.59 14.71 -6.74
CA PHE A 342 -3.65 14.38 -8.17
C PHE A 342 -5.03 13.84 -8.57
N ARG A 343 -5.55 12.93 -7.75
CA ARG A 343 -6.86 12.30 -7.85
C ARG A 343 -8.01 13.32 -7.76
N ILE A 344 -7.95 14.27 -6.82
CA ILE A 344 -8.95 15.37 -6.72
C ILE A 344 -8.91 16.26 -7.96
N SER A 345 -7.73 16.56 -8.49
CA SER A 345 -7.62 17.35 -9.73
C SER A 345 -8.29 16.67 -10.92
N ILE A 346 -8.18 15.34 -11.03
CA ILE A 346 -8.87 14.54 -12.07
C ILE A 346 -10.37 14.60 -11.88
N GLU A 347 -10.87 14.43 -10.66
CA GLU A 347 -12.31 14.56 -10.38
C GLU A 347 -12.86 15.93 -10.75
N ALA A 348 -12.14 16.99 -10.37
CA ALA A 348 -12.56 18.36 -10.64
C ALA A 348 -12.63 18.63 -12.14
N GLN A 349 -11.63 18.16 -12.91
CA GLN A 349 -11.62 18.24 -14.36
C GLN A 349 -12.81 17.47 -14.98
N TYR A 350 -13.03 16.22 -14.55
CA TYR A 350 -14.14 15.42 -15.05
C TYR A 350 -15.50 16.08 -14.76
N LYS A 351 -15.70 16.57 -13.53
CA LYS A 351 -16.92 17.27 -13.13
C LYS A 351 -17.13 18.55 -13.90
N ALA A 352 -16.09 19.34 -14.14
CA ALA A 352 -16.17 20.56 -14.94
C ALA A 352 -16.54 20.27 -16.41
N LEU A 353 -16.07 19.14 -16.97
CA LEU A 353 -16.31 18.77 -18.36
C LEU A 353 -17.66 18.08 -18.59
N THR A 354 -18.19 17.39 -17.59
CA THR A 354 -19.40 16.54 -17.75
C THR A 354 -20.60 17.01 -16.92
N GLY A 355 -20.38 17.82 -15.89
CA GLY A 355 -21.39 18.13 -14.87
C GLY A 355 -21.65 16.99 -13.87
N VAL A 356 -21.01 15.83 -14.02
CA VAL A 356 -21.22 14.62 -13.19
C VAL A 356 -19.98 14.30 -12.37
N ASP A 357 -20.19 13.77 -11.16
CA ASP A 357 -19.09 13.35 -10.29
C ASP A 357 -18.38 12.12 -10.88
N LEU A 358 -17.05 12.09 -10.79
CA LEU A 358 -16.27 10.96 -11.29
C LEU A 358 -16.46 9.76 -10.36
N GLU A 359 -16.97 8.66 -10.92
CA GLU A 359 -16.99 7.37 -10.23
C GLU A 359 -15.60 6.73 -10.30
N ARG A 360 -15.08 6.33 -9.14
CA ARG A 360 -13.71 5.82 -8.99
C ARG A 360 -13.60 4.83 -7.85
N VAL A 361 -12.51 4.07 -7.90
CA VAL A 361 -12.05 3.22 -6.81
C VAL A 361 -10.74 3.75 -6.24
N VAL A 362 -10.63 3.73 -4.92
CA VAL A 362 -9.48 4.14 -4.13
C VAL A 362 -9.13 2.97 -3.21
N TYR A 363 -7.90 2.50 -3.35
CA TYR A 363 -7.23 1.59 -2.42
C TYR A 363 -6.40 2.42 -1.41
N GLY A 364 -5.57 1.73 -0.65
CA GLY A 364 -4.69 2.35 0.34
C GLY A 364 -5.44 2.73 1.61
N LYS A 365 -4.69 3.08 2.65
CA LYS A 365 -5.24 3.61 3.90
C LYS A 365 -6.00 4.92 3.62
N PRO A 366 -7.14 5.18 4.28
CA PRO A 366 -7.77 4.42 5.36
C PRO A 366 -8.81 3.38 4.88
N GLU A 367 -8.77 2.96 3.62
CA GLU A 367 -9.83 2.13 3.05
C GLU A 367 -9.86 0.73 3.67
N ARG A 368 -11.06 0.25 3.99
CA ARG A 368 -11.27 -1.05 4.65
C ARG A 368 -10.64 -2.21 3.87
N ALA A 369 -10.63 -2.14 2.54
CA ALA A 369 -10.04 -3.18 1.70
C ALA A 369 -8.55 -3.38 1.96
N THR A 370 -7.81 -2.30 2.19
CA THR A 370 -6.39 -2.37 2.50
C THR A 370 -6.12 -3.04 3.85
N TYR A 371 -6.93 -2.75 4.87
CA TYR A 371 -6.80 -3.40 6.18
C TYR A 371 -7.26 -4.87 6.16
N THR A 372 -8.28 -5.20 5.37
CA THR A 372 -8.73 -6.58 5.20
C THR A 372 -7.66 -7.43 4.49
N TYR A 373 -6.99 -6.86 3.48
CA TYR A 373 -5.83 -7.50 2.87
C TYR A 373 -4.65 -7.61 3.85
N ALA A 374 -4.45 -6.60 4.70
CA ALA A 374 -3.42 -6.63 5.74
C ALA A 374 -3.65 -7.76 6.76
N ASP A 375 -4.90 -8.07 7.12
CA ASP A 375 -5.23 -9.25 7.93
C ASP A 375 -4.78 -10.55 7.25
N GLU A 376 -5.04 -10.73 5.95
CA GLU A 376 -4.63 -11.94 5.22
C GLU A 376 -3.10 -12.09 5.16
N VAL A 377 -2.38 -10.98 4.97
CA VAL A 377 -0.92 -10.95 5.01
C VAL A 377 -0.42 -11.27 6.42
N LEU A 378 -1.03 -10.70 7.46
CA LEU A 378 -0.64 -10.96 8.85
C LEU A 378 -0.89 -12.41 9.27
N LYS A 379 -2.01 -13.02 8.86
CA LYS A 379 -2.28 -14.46 9.06
C LYS A 379 -1.22 -15.34 8.41
N SER A 380 -0.91 -15.06 7.14
CA SER A 380 0.11 -15.80 6.40
C SER A 380 1.49 -15.63 7.04
N TRP A 381 1.81 -14.42 7.52
CA TRP A 381 3.08 -14.15 8.19
C TRP A 381 3.18 -14.88 9.54
N MET A 382 2.09 -14.92 10.31
CA MET A 382 1.99 -15.71 11.54
C MET A 382 2.20 -17.21 11.30
N GLU A 383 1.65 -17.75 10.21
CA GLU A 383 1.91 -19.13 9.80
C GLU A 383 3.40 -19.35 9.50
N GLN A 384 4.06 -18.42 8.82
CA GLN A 384 5.48 -18.55 8.50
C GLN A 384 6.40 -18.46 9.72
N ILE A 385 6.15 -17.53 10.66
CA ILE A 385 7.09 -17.28 11.78
C ILE A 385 6.75 -18.06 13.05
N HIS A 386 5.51 -18.53 13.20
CA HIS A 386 5.03 -19.22 14.40
C HIS A 386 4.29 -20.53 14.11
N ASN A 387 4.08 -20.90 12.84
CA ASN A 387 3.29 -22.06 12.44
C ASN A 387 1.83 -21.99 12.96
N GLU A 388 1.28 -20.77 13.03
CA GLU A 388 -0.07 -20.49 13.50
C GLU A 388 -0.80 -19.61 12.48
N ASN A 389 -1.73 -20.18 11.70
CA ASN A 389 -2.55 -19.41 10.77
C ASN A 389 -3.76 -18.77 11.51
N LYS A 390 -3.46 -17.75 12.33
CA LYS A 390 -4.45 -17.03 13.13
C LYS A 390 -4.07 -15.56 13.26
N LEU A 391 -5.07 -14.69 13.22
CA LEU A 391 -4.88 -13.27 13.52
C LEU A 391 -4.59 -13.04 15.02
N PRO A 392 -3.54 -12.28 15.34
CA PRO A 392 -3.33 -11.70 16.66
C PRO A 392 -4.51 -10.80 17.04
N GLN A 393 -4.98 -10.87 18.28
CA GLN A 393 -6.10 -10.04 18.75
C GLN A 393 -5.70 -8.58 18.98
N ASN A 394 -4.44 -8.36 19.39
CA ASN A 394 -3.94 -7.04 19.76
C ASN A 394 -3.05 -6.48 18.66
N VAL A 395 -3.66 -5.96 17.59
CA VAL A 395 -2.94 -5.30 16.49
C VAL A 395 -2.80 -3.81 16.76
N TYR A 396 -1.60 -3.29 16.55
CA TYR A 396 -1.22 -1.88 16.72
C TYR A 396 -0.81 -1.27 15.39
N MET A 397 -1.63 -0.37 14.84
CA MET A 397 -1.27 0.48 13.71
C MET A 397 -0.39 1.62 14.20
N ILE A 398 0.84 1.72 13.70
CA ILE A 398 1.76 2.81 14.01
C ILE A 398 1.91 3.68 12.77
N GLY A 399 1.47 4.94 12.89
CA GLY A 399 1.36 5.87 11.77
C GLY A 399 1.63 7.31 12.16
N ASP A 400 1.96 8.14 11.18
CA ASP A 400 2.20 9.57 11.35
C ASP A 400 1.04 10.43 10.86
N ASN A 401 0.12 9.86 10.08
CA ASN A 401 -0.94 10.59 9.39
C ASN A 401 -2.33 10.29 9.97
N PRO A 402 -2.95 11.24 10.71
CA PRO A 402 -4.28 11.06 11.30
C PRO A 402 -5.37 10.76 10.27
N ALA A 403 -5.24 11.29 9.04
CA ALA A 403 -6.22 11.14 7.96
C ALA A 403 -6.05 9.83 7.16
N SER A 404 -5.06 9.00 7.51
CA SER A 404 -4.75 7.74 6.84
C SER A 404 -4.61 6.61 7.85
N ASP A 405 -3.52 6.58 8.60
CA ASP A 405 -3.19 5.47 9.50
C ASP A 405 -4.15 5.38 10.68
N ILE A 406 -4.38 6.51 11.34
CA ILE A 406 -5.10 6.53 12.61
C ILE A 406 -6.60 6.34 12.37
N VAL A 407 -7.18 7.08 11.43
CA VAL A 407 -8.59 6.89 11.08
C VAL A 407 -8.85 5.49 10.52
N GLY A 408 -7.94 4.96 9.68
CA GLY A 408 -8.06 3.62 9.11
C GLY A 408 -8.02 2.54 10.19
N GLY A 409 -7.00 2.57 11.06
CA GLY A 409 -6.87 1.62 12.16
C GLY A 409 -8.05 1.70 13.15
N ASN A 410 -8.50 2.91 13.50
CA ASN A 410 -9.66 3.11 14.36
C ASN A 410 -10.95 2.55 13.76
N MET A 411 -11.20 2.81 12.47
CA MET A 411 -12.39 2.30 11.77
C MET A 411 -12.36 0.78 11.60
N TYR A 412 -11.17 0.19 11.47
CA TYR A 412 -11.01 -1.25 11.37
C TYR A 412 -11.11 -1.97 12.72
N GLY A 413 -10.84 -1.26 13.83
CA GLY A 413 -10.88 -1.79 15.18
C GLY A 413 -9.50 -2.17 15.75
N TRP A 414 -8.42 -1.74 15.10
CA TRP A 414 -7.06 -1.88 15.63
C TRP A 414 -6.75 -0.80 16.67
N ASN A 415 -5.79 -1.09 17.55
CA ASN A 415 -5.18 -0.08 18.41
C ASN A 415 -4.34 0.85 17.52
N THR A 416 -4.39 2.17 17.74
CA THR A 416 -3.65 3.13 16.91
C THR A 416 -2.68 3.96 17.73
N CYS A 417 -1.45 4.04 17.24
CA CYS A 417 -0.35 4.81 17.80
C CYS A 417 0.05 5.90 16.81
N LEU A 418 -0.10 7.16 17.21
CA LEU A 418 0.30 8.29 16.37
C LEU A 418 1.71 8.73 16.75
N VAL A 419 2.61 8.84 15.77
CA VAL A 419 3.98 9.34 15.99
C VAL A 419 4.13 10.78 15.52
N ARG A 420 5.06 11.52 16.12
CA ARG A 420 5.34 12.94 15.81
C ARG A 420 6.46 13.13 14.78
N THR A 421 6.98 12.04 14.23
CA THR A 421 8.06 12.04 13.26
C THR A 421 7.61 12.28 11.82
N GLY A 422 6.36 12.71 11.55
CA GLY A 422 5.88 12.84 10.18
C GLY A 422 4.86 13.97 9.98
N VAL A 423 3.75 13.67 9.32
CA VAL A 423 2.66 14.61 8.99
C VAL A 423 2.12 15.26 10.26
N PHE A 424 1.87 14.48 11.31
CA PHE A 424 1.46 15.01 12.58
C PHE A 424 2.65 15.57 13.37
N GLN A 425 2.56 16.85 13.73
CA GLN A 425 3.59 17.58 14.50
C GLN A 425 2.99 18.27 15.73
N GLY A 426 1.95 17.69 16.34
CA GLY A 426 1.33 18.26 17.53
C GLY A 426 2.31 18.43 18.70
N GLY A 427 1.97 19.30 19.65
CA GLY A 427 2.73 19.51 20.88
C GLY A 427 2.62 18.34 21.88
N PRO A 428 3.45 18.33 22.95
CA PRO A 428 3.40 17.30 23.99
C PRO A 428 1.99 17.12 24.58
N GLY A 429 1.53 15.88 24.65
CA GLY A 429 0.18 15.54 25.14
C GLY A 429 -0.96 15.81 24.15
N GLU A 430 -0.69 16.44 23.00
CA GLU A 430 -1.69 16.64 21.97
C GLU A 430 -1.94 15.36 21.19
N ASN A 431 -3.20 15.11 20.89
CA ASN A 431 -3.69 14.09 19.97
C ASN A 431 -4.46 14.80 18.85
N ASP A 432 -4.59 14.15 17.69
CA ASP A 432 -5.33 14.77 16.59
C ASP A 432 -6.80 14.93 16.99
N PRO A 433 -7.37 16.16 16.91
CA PRO A 433 -8.74 16.41 17.36
C PRO A 433 -9.78 15.71 16.49
N ASN A 434 -9.40 15.30 15.28
CA ASN A 434 -10.29 14.66 14.35
C ASN A 434 -10.17 13.14 14.40
N SER A 435 -8.97 12.61 14.30
CA SER A 435 -8.71 11.18 14.32
C SER A 435 -7.78 10.89 15.48
N PRO A 436 -8.28 10.95 16.74
CA PRO A 436 -7.43 10.72 17.89
C PRO A 436 -6.94 9.27 17.88
N ALA A 437 -5.64 9.09 18.11
CA ALA A 437 -5.05 7.78 18.32
C ALA A 437 -5.66 7.12 19.55
N SER A 438 -6.13 5.87 19.40
CA SER A 438 -6.87 5.13 20.42
C SER A 438 -5.96 4.57 21.51
N PHE A 439 -4.70 4.27 21.19
CA PHE A 439 -3.72 3.79 22.15
C PHE A 439 -2.86 4.90 22.72
N GLY A 440 -2.38 5.81 21.88
CA GLY A 440 -1.60 6.95 22.35
C GLY A 440 -0.85 7.68 21.26
N VAL A 441 -0.20 8.76 21.68
CA VAL A 441 0.65 9.60 20.83
C VAL A 441 2.06 9.56 21.38
N PHE A 442 3.03 9.36 20.51
CA PHE A 442 4.42 9.08 20.86
C PHE A 442 5.38 9.97 20.07
N ASP A 443 6.55 10.25 20.63
CA ASP A 443 7.52 11.08 19.94
C ASP A 443 8.09 10.35 18.71
N HIS A 444 8.32 9.04 18.82
CA HIS A 444 8.80 8.19 17.72
C HIS A 444 8.34 6.72 17.86
N VAL A 445 8.53 5.95 16.80
CA VAL A 445 8.11 4.54 16.68
C VAL A 445 8.55 3.63 17.83
N LEU A 446 9.77 3.79 18.36
CA LEU A 446 10.27 2.93 19.44
C LEU A 446 9.48 3.08 20.75
N ASP A 447 8.96 4.27 21.04
CA ASP A 447 8.19 4.51 22.26
C ASP A 447 6.79 3.91 22.13
N ALA A 448 6.20 4.01 20.95
CA ALA A 448 4.94 3.34 20.62
C ALA A 448 5.06 1.82 20.79
N VAL A 449 6.12 1.21 20.22
CA VAL A 449 6.38 -0.23 20.34
C VAL A 449 6.61 -0.64 21.80
N LYS A 450 7.46 0.07 22.54
CA LYS A 450 7.73 -0.23 23.95
C LYS A 450 6.47 -0.10 24.81
N ALA A 451 5.61 0.89 24.55
CA ALA A 451 4.36 1.08 25.28
C ALA A 451 3.37 -0.07 25.02
N ALA A 452 3.21 -0.48 23.75
CA ALA A 452 2.36 -1.62 23.39
C ALA A 452 2.89 -2.92 24.00
N VAL A 453 4.19 -3.20 23.88
CA VAL A 453 4.82 -4.39 24.48
C VAL A 453 4.66 -4.40 26.00
N ARG A 454 4.79 -3.25 26.69
CA ARG A 454 4.55 -3.18 28.14
C ARG A 454 3.11 -3.43 28.54
N LYS A 455 2.14 -2.97 27.74
CA LYS A 455 0.72 -3.24 27.97
C LYS A 455 0.44 -4.74 27.91
N GLU A 456 1.03 -5.42 26.93
CA GLU A 456 0.73 -6.82 26.63
C GLU A 456 1.61 -7.82 27.40
N LEU A 457 2.89 -7.51 27.67
CA LEU A 457 3.86 -8.40 28.34
C LEU A 457 4.28 -7.96 29.75
N GLY A 458 3.80 -6.80 30.21
CA GLY A 458 4.09 -6.24 31.53
C GLY A 458 5.24 -5.23 31.56
N GLN A 459 5.26 -4.41 32.61
CA GLN A 459 6.22 -3.30 32.77
C GLN A 459 7.67 -3.75 32.93
N GLU A 460 7.86 -4.96 33.47
CA GLU A 460 9.19 -5.52 33.73
C GLU A 460 9.85 -6.15 32.51
N PHE A 461 9.14 -6.26 31.38
CA PHE A 461 9.64 -6.90 30.17
C PHE A 461 10.93 -6.25 29.67
N LYS A 462 11.95 -7.07 29.41
CA LYS A 462 13.26 -6.59 28.93
C LYS A 462 13.29 -6.53 27.40
N PHE A 463 13.65 -5.36 26.89
CA PHE A 463 13.67 -5.07 25.46
C PHE A 463 14.99 -5.40 24.74
N LYS A 464 15.80 -6.28 25.35
CA LYS A 464 17.06 -6.78 24.79
C LYS A 464 17.26 -8.23 25.18
N TRP A 465 17.85 -9.01 24.29
CA TRP A 465 18.26 -10.37 24.59
C TRP A 465 19.42 -10.36 25.59
N ASN A 466 19.34 -11.19 26.64
CA ASN A 466 20.44 -11.38 27.58
C ASN A 466 21.16 -12.70 27.29
N PRO A 467 22.35 -12.67 26.66
CA PRO A 467 23.09 -13.90 26.33
C PRO A 467 23.65 -14.63 27.57
N LYS A 468 23.61 -14.00 28.75
CA LYS A 468 24.06 -14.59 30.02
C LYS A 468 22.93 -15.28 30.80
N ILE A 469 21.72 -15.30 30.26
CA ILE A 469 20.62 -16.05 30.88
C ILE A 469 20.99 -17.54 30.90
N ASN A 470 21.07 -18.11 32.10
CA ASN A 470 21.18 -19.55 32.30
C ASN A 470 19.80 -20.06 32.77
N PRO A 471 18.96 -20.58 31.86
CA PRO A 471 17.61 -21.02 32.20
C PRO A 471 17.59 -22.20 33.20
N VAL A 472 18.71 -22.91 33.40
CA VAL A 472 18.82 -24.04 34.34
C VAL A 472 18.99 -23.58 35.81
N LEU A 473 19.50 -22.37 36.06
CA LEU A 473 19.80 -21.89 37.42
C LEU A 473 18.72 -20.96 38.02
N HIS A 474 17.67 -20.63 37.25
CA HIS A 474 16.60 -19.71 37.68
C HIS A 474 15.25 -20.40 37.98
N GLY A 475 15.22 -21.72 38.07
CA GLY A 475 14.10 -22.44 38.69
C GLY A 475 14.17 -22.33 40.21
N ASP A 476 13.06 -21.94 40.84
CA ASP A 476 12.92 -21.70 42.27
C ASP A 476 13.68 -22.69 43.16
N GLY A 477 14.40 -22.13 44.14
CA GLY A 477 15.10 -22.89 45.15
C GLY A 477 14.15 -23.74 45.99
N VAL A 478 14.20 -25.05 45.79
CA VAL A 478 13.98 -26.03 46.85
C VAL A 478 15.13 -27.02 46.78
N SER A 479 16.16 -26.75 47.58
CA SER A 479 17.18 -27.75 47.92
C SER A 479 16.49 -28.90 48.64
N ALA A 480 16.30 -30.01 47.95
CA ALA A 480 15.84 -31.27 48.53
C ALA A 480 16.99 -32.28 48.49
N VAL A 481 18.03 -32.06 49.30
CA VAL A 481 18.93 -33.10 49.78
C VAL A 481 19.44 -32.68 51.17
N GLU A 482 18.86 -33.25 52.21
CA GLU A 482 19.57 -33.74 53.41
C GLU A 482 19.04 -35.14 53.72
#